data_AF-A0A365R017-F1
#
_entry.id   AF-A0A365R017-F1
#
_cell.length_a   1.000
_cell.length_b   1.000
_cell.length_c   1.000
_cell.angle_alpha   90.00
_cell.angle_beta   90.00
_cell.angle_gamma   90.00
#
_symmetry.space_group_name_H-M   'P 1'
#
loop_
_entity.id
_entity.type
_entity.pdbx_description
1 polymer ?
#
loop_
_entity_poly.entity_id
_entity_poly.type
_entity_poly.pdbx_seq_one_letter_code
_entity_poly.pdbx_strand_id
1 'polypeptide(L)'
;ALSSVVDYVLANAKQDPNAVFAGSVPYLKLAGVVLCGWQMARALVAAQANRASDPAFFDAKIAIAQLYAEQVLVQAGALEASIVGTKGNEGVLALTEDQF
;
A
#
# COMPACT_ATOMS: atom_id res chain seq x y z
N ALA A 1 -7.32 0.33 4.23
CA ALA A 1 -6.22 0.43 3.23
C ALA A 1 -6.59 -0.21 1.91
N LEU A 2 -6.03 -1.37 1.53
CA LEU A 2 -6.19 -1.86 0.14
C LEU A 2 -7.66 -2.11 -0.26
N SER A 3 -8.46 -2.74 0.62
CA SER A 3 -9.90 -2.95 0.35
C SER A 3 -10.64 -1.64 0.12
N SER A 4 -10.47 -0.65 1.00
CA SER A 4 -11.13 0.64 0.86
C SER A 4 -10.80 1.34 -0.45
N VAL A 5 -9.54 1.22 -0.92
CA VAL A 5 -9.14 1.78 -2.21
C VAL A 5 -9.77 1.01 -3.38
N VAL A 6 -9.86 -0.31 -3.30
CA VAL A 6 -10.60 -1.10 -4.31
C VAL A 6 -12.07 -0.66 -4.37
N ASP A 7 -12.71 -0.50 -3.21
CA ASP A 7 -14.10 -0.05 -3.12
C ASP A 7 -14.26 1.37 -3.72
N TYR A 8 -13.34 2.28 -3.41
CA TYR A 8 -13.29 3.62 -4.00
C TYR A 8 -13.16 3.58 -5.53
N VAL A 9 -12.24 2.78 -6.07
CA VAL A 9 -12.03 2.64 -7.52
C VAL A 9 -13.31 2.12 -8.19
N LEU A 10 -13.94 1.07 -7.62
CA LEU A 10 -15.17 0.50 -8.17
C LEU A 10 -16.34 1.50 -8.17
N ALA A 11 -16.46 2.29 -7.12
CA ALA A 11 -17.52 3.29 -7.00
C ALA A 11 -17.33 4.48 -7.97
N ASN A 12 -16.08 4.92 -8.21
CA ASN A 12 -15.81 6.20 -8.88
C ASN A 12 -15.31 6.07 -10.31
N ALA A 13 -14.85 4.90 -10.76
CA ALA A 13 -14.21 4.76 -12.09
C ALA A 13 -15.08 5.22 -13.28
N LYS A 14 -16.41 5.15 -13.16
CA LYS A 14 -17.34 5.66 -14.20
C LYS A 14 -17.73 7.12 -14.01
N GLN A 15 -17.74 7.61 -12.78
CA GLN A 15 -18.29 8.93 -12.41
C GLN A 15 -17.20 10.00 -12.45
N ASP A 16 -16.01 9.67 -11.96
CA ASP A 16 -14.84 10.55 -11.93
C ASP A 16 -13.57 9.75 -12.28
N PRO A 17 -13.39 9.40 -13.57
CA PRO A 17 -12.24 8.63 -14.03
C PRO A 17 -10.92 9.38 -13.80
N ASN A 18 -10.92 10.72 -13.85
CA ASN A 18 -9.72 11.53 -13.65
C ASN A 18 -9.19 11.38 -12.22
N ALA A 19 -10.08 11.44 -11.22
CA ALA A 19 -9.70 11.21 -9.82
C ALA A 19 -9.11 9.80 -9.60
N VAL A 20 -9.75 8.79 -10.19
CA VAL A 20 -9.31 7.40 -10.06
C VAL A 20 -7.95 7.18 -10.72
N PHE A 21 -7.74 7.69 -11.93
CA PHE A 21 -6.48 7.48 -12.65
C PHE A 21 -5.31 8.29 -12.10
N ALA A 22 -5.56 9.45 -11.51
CA ALA A 22 -4.55 10.19 -10.75
C ALA A 22 -4.01 9.36 -9.56
N GLY A 23 -4.84 8.48 -8.97
CA GLY A 23 -4.45 7.56 -7.91
C GLY A 23 -3.76 6.26 -8.35
N SER A 24 -3.54 6.03 -9.65
CA SER A 24 -3.09 4.73 -10.19
C SER A 24 -1.72 4.27 -9.68
N VAL A 25 -0.71 5.16 -9.68
CA VAL A 25 0.65 4.84 -9.18
C VAL A 25 0.65 4.63 -7.66
N PRO A 26 0.02 5.50 -6.84
CA PRO A 26 -0.17 5.21 -5.42
C PRO A 26 -0.92 3.89 -5.15
N TYR A 27 -1.93 3.55 -5.97
CA TYR A 27 -2.65 2.28 -5.85
C TYR A 27 -1.75 1.07 -6.09
N LEU A 28 -0.93 1.10 -7.15
CA LEU A 28 0.05 0.05 -7.42
C LEU A 28 1.04 -0.11 -6.26
N LYS A 29 1.54 1.01 -5.72
CA LYS A 29 2.43 1.00 -4.56
C LYS A 29 1.75 0.44 -3.31
N LEU A 30 0.51 0.82 -3.04
CA LEU A 30 -0.29 0.32 -1.93
C LEU A 30 -0.47 -1.20 -2.01
N ALA A 31 -0.84 -1.72 -3.19
CA ALA A 31 -0.96 -3.15 -3.42
C ALA A 31 0.38 -3.87 -3.13
N GLY A 32 1.49 -3.33 -3.62
CA GLY A 32 2.83 -3.85 -3.33
C GLY A 32 3.14 -3.88 -1.83
N VAL A 33 2.90 -2.79 -1.10
CA VAL A 33 3.14 -2.72 0.35
C VAL A 33 2.31 -3.74 1.13
N VAL A 34 1.02 -3.86 0.82
CA VAL A 34 0.12 -4.77 1.53
C VAL A 34 0.45 -6.23 1.22
N LEU A 35 0.67 -6.58 -0.05
CA LEU A 35 0.98 -7.96 -0.44
C LEU A 35 2.35 -8.42 0.07
N CYS A 36 3.36 -7.55 0.05
CA CYS A 36 4.66 -7.84 0.67
C CYS A 36 4.53 -7.99 2.19
N GLY A 37 3.72 -7.15 2.85
CA GLY A 37 3.41 -7.31 4.28
C GLY A 37 2.79 -8.67 4.60
N TRP A 38 1.88 -9.15 3.77
CA TRP A 38 1.31 -10.50 3.89
C TRP A 38 2.38 -11.59 3.75
N GLN A 39 3.29 -11.48 2.78
CA GLN A 39 4.40 -12.46 2.67
C GLN A 39 5.35 -12.40 3.87
N MET A 40 5.64 -11.22 4.42
CA MET A 40 6.46 -11.07 5.63
C MET A 40 5.79 -11.71 6.85
N ALA A 41 4.46 -11.57 6.99
CA ALA A 41 3.72 -12.27 8.04
C ALA A 41 3.79 -13.79 7.89
N ARG A 42 3.70 -14.33 6.67
CA ARG A 42 3.90 -15.77 6.42
C ARG A 42 5.32 -16.22 6.75
N ALA A 43 6.33 -15.42 6.38
CA ALA A 43 7.72 -15.69 6.70
C ALA A 43 7.96 -15.68 8.22
N LEU A 44 7.32 -14.76 8.96
CA LEU A 44 7.38 -14.70 10.41
C LEU A 44 6.85 -15.98 11.06
N VAL A 45 5.68 -16.46 10.66
CA VAL A 45 5.09 -17.71 11.17
C VAL A 45 6.01 -18.90 10.91
N ALA A 46 6.55 -19.01 9.69
CA ALA A 46 7.48 -20.07 9.35
C ALA A 46 8.79 -19.98 10.15
N ALA A 47 9.32 -18.78 10.36
CA ALA A 47 10.54 -18.55 11.11
C ALA A 47 10.39 -18.92 12.59
N GLN A 48 9.26 -18.56 13.20
CA GLN A 48 8.95 -18.95 14.58
C GLN A 48 8.85 -20.46 14.74
N ALA A 49 8.21 -21.16 13.79
CA ALA A 49 8.07 -22.61 13.82
C ALA A 49 9.40 -23.36 13.66
N ASN A 50 10.36 -22.81 12.90
CA ASN A 50 11.63 -23.46 12.61
C ASN A 50 12.82 -22.88 13.40
N ARG A 51 12.59 -21.93 14.31
CA ARG A 51 13.65 -21.19 15.02
C ARG A 51 14.73 -22.08 15.63
N ALA A 52 14.36 -23.22 16.19
CA ALA A 52 15.31 -24.13 16.85
C ALA A 52 16.33 -24.79 15.89
N SER A 53 16.03 -24.90 14.59
CA SER A 53 16.94 -25.56 13.65
C SER A 53 18.08 -24.67 13.16
N ASP A 54 17.85 -23.35 13.12
CA ASP A 54 18.89 -22.35 12.85
C ASP A 54 18.50 -21.01 13.51
N PRO A 55 18.82 -20.84 14.81
CA PRO A 55 18.39 -19.65 15.56
C PRO A 55 18.87 -18.34 14.94
N ALA A 56 20.10 -18.29 14.44
CA ALA A 56 20.67 -17.06 13.87
C ALA A 56 19.93 -16.62 12.61
N PHE A 57 19.64 -17.56 11.70
CA PHE A 57 18.91 -17.26 10.48
C PHE A 57 17.46 -16.86 10.75
N PHE A 58 16.75 -17.61 11.60
CA PHE A 58 15.34 -17.35 11.84
C PHE A 58 15.08 -16.12 12.70
N ASP A 59 15.98 -15.78 13.63
CA ASP A 59 15.90 -14.52 14.39
C ASP A 59 16.04 -13.31 13.46
N ALA A 60 16.94 -13.39 12.47
CA ALA A 60 17.05 -12.35 11.45
C ALA A 60 15.75 -12.22 10.62
N LYS A 61 15.11 -13.34 10.26
CA LYS A 61 13.82 -13.31 9.53
C LYS A 61 12.69 -12.71 10.35
N ILE A 62 12.61 -13.03 11.64
CA ILE A 62 11.65 -12.46 12.57
C ILE A 62 11.85 -10.93 12.63
N ALA A 63 13.09 -10.47 12.84
CA ALA A 63 13.42 -9.05 12.93
C ALA A 63 13.08 -8.29 11.63
N ILE A 64 13.36 -8.88 10.46
CA ILE A 64 13.02 -8.27 9.16
C ILE A 64 11.50 -8.15 8.97
N ALA A 65 10.74 -9.19 9.36
CA ALA A 65 9.28 -9.14 9.26
C ALA A 65 8.67 -8.06 10.16
N GLN A 66 9.20 -7.91 11.39
CA GLN A 66 8.80 -6.85 12.32
C GLN A 66 9.16 -5.46 11.77
N LEU A 67 10.38 -5.27 11.28
CA LEU A 67 10.80 -4.03 10.63
C LEU A 67 9.86 -3.65 9.48
N TYR A 68 9.51 -4.61 8.63
CA TYR A 68 8.58 -4.35 7.53
C TYR A 68 7.22 -3.88 8.03
N ALA A 69 6.66 -4.55 9.04
CA ALA A 69 5.38 -4.19 9.63
C ALA A 69 5.40 -2.78 10.25
N GLU A 70 6.49 -2.41 10.92
CA GLU A 70 6.60 -1.16 11.67
C GLU A 70 7.03 0.03 10.81
N GLN A 71 7.84 -0.18 9.77
CA GLN A 71 8.46 0.91 8.99
C GLN A 71 7.90 1.05 7.57
N VAL A 72 7.44 -0.05 6.97
CA VAL A 72 6.99 -0.07 5.56
C VAL A 72 5.47 -0.18 5.48
N LEU A 73 4.87 -1.15 6.16
CA LEU A 73 3.44 -1.42 6.09
C LEU A 73 2.59 -0.24 6.61
N VAL A 74 3.12 0.55 7.55
CA VAL A 74 2.50 1.78 8.05
C VAL A 74 2.19 2.80 6.93
N GLN A 75 2.92 2.77 5.81
CA GLN A 75 2.68 3.65 4.66
C GLN A 75 1.33 3.35 3.98
N ALA A 76 0.73 2.18 4.21
CA ALA A 76 -0.52 1.78 3.57
C ALA A 76 -1.67 2.74 3.87
N GLY A 77 -1.75 3.27 5.09
CA GLY A 77 -2.78 4.24 5.47
C GLY A 77 -2.61 5.59 4.75
N ALA A 78 -1.37 6.07 4.65
CA ALA A 78 -1.08 7.32 3.93
C ALA A 78 -1.35 7.18 2.42
N LEU A 79 -1.01 6.03 1.82
CA LEU A 79 -1.31 5.75 0.41
C LEU A 79 -2.82 5.67 0.16
N GLU A 80 -3.58 5.01 1.03
CA GLU A 80 -5.05 5.01 0.98
C GLU A 80 -5.61 6.44 1.01
N ALA A 81 -5.18 7.26 1.97
CA ALA A 81 -5.63 8.64 2.09
C ALA A 81 -5.32 9.47 0.84
N SER A 82 -4.14 9.29 0.23
CA SER A 82 -3.76 9.99 -0.99
C SER A 82 -4.66 9.65 -2.19
N ILE A 83 -5.19 8.41 -2.24
CA ILE A 83 -6.03 7.95 -3.34
C ILE A 83 -7.48 8.39 -3.12
N VAL A 84 -8.04 8.08 -1.94
CA VAL A 84 -9.45 8.35 -1.62
C VAL A 84 -9.73 9.85 -1.49
N GLY A 85 -8.72 10.66 -1.14
CA GLY A 85 -8.84 12.11 -1.06
C GLY A 85 -8.77 12.84 -2.40
N THR A 86 -8.47 12.16 -3.50
CA THR A 86 -8.33 12.80 -4.82
C THR A 86 -9.70 13.08 -5.44
N LYS A 87 -9.86 14.25 -6.06
CA LYS A 87 -11.06 14.64 -6.81
C LYS A 87 -10.68 15.19 -8.18
N GLY A 88 -11.45 14.86 -9.22
CA GLY A 88 -11.08 15.06 -10.62
C GLY A 88 -11.07 16.50 -11.11
N ASN A 89 -11.58 17.44 -10.31
CA ASN A 89 -11.64 18.86 -10.63
C ASN A 89 -11.00 19.77 -9.56
N GLU A 90 -10.12 19.21 -8.73
CA GLU A 90 -9.38 19.96 -7.71
C GLU A 90 -7.86 19.85 -7.92
N GLY A 91 -7.12 20.85 -7.43
CA GLY A 91 -5.65 20.85 -7.46
C GLY A 91 -5.08 20.75 -8.87
N VAL A 92 -4.10 19.87 -9.08
CA VAL A 92 -3.42 19.68 -10.37
C VAL A 92 -4.39 19.26 -11.48
N LEU A 93 -5.48 18.55 -11.14
CA LEU A 93 -6.47 18.10 -12.12
C LEU A 93 -7.41 19.23 -12.58
N ALA A 94 -7.37 20.39 -11.93
CA ALA A 94 -8.14 21.59 -12.29
C ALA A 94 -7.34 22.62 -13.10
N LEU A 95 -6.02 22.43 -13.23
CA LEU A 95 -5.14 23.40 -13.90
C LEU A 95 -5.40 23.45 -15.40
N THR A 96 -5.33 24.66 -15.96
CA THR A 96 -5.30 24.88 -17.41
C THR A 96 -3.87 24.76 -17.94
N GLU A 97 -3.72 24.55 -19.24
CA GLU A 97 -2.41 24.41 -19.89
C GLU A 97 -1.46 25.60 -19.62
N ASP A 98 -1.97 26.83 -19.65
CA ASP A 98 -1.18 28.05 -19.40
C ASP A 98 -0.62 28.17 -17.97
N GLN A 99 -0.99 27.26 -17.06
CA GLN A 99 -0.57 27.27 -15.65
C GLN A 99 0.58 26.28 -15.35
N PHE A 100 1.10 25.58 -16.35
CA PHE A 100 2.24 24.65 -16.25
C PHE A 100 3.55 25.28 -16.78
#